data_AF-W9R8U8-F1
#
_entry.id   AF-W9R8U8-F1
#
_cell.length_a   1.000
_cell.length_b   1.000
_cell.length_c   1.000
_cell.angle_alpha   90.00
_cell.angle_beta   90.00
_cell.angle_gamma   90.00
#
_symmetry.space_group_name_H-M   'P 1'
#
loop_
_entity.id
_entity.type
_entity.pdbx_description
1 polymer ?
#
loop_
_entity_poly.entity_id
_entity_poly.type
_entity_poly.pdbx_seq_one_letter_code
_entity_poly.pdbx_strand_id
1 'polypeptide(L)'
;MVANFSSPIEIFFECKNTSAEIWADNVSLQPFTKKQWRSHQDQSISKAQYLEEILREGYSHPAVQGIIMFAGPELAGFNVTTLADINFENTPAGYVVDELIQEWNSGTLETRTDNKGFIDLSLFHGDYGVTVKHPLTNSSATMSLRVTKDKPQSNIHVLIDT
;
A
#
# COMPACT_ATOMS: atom_id res chain seq x y z
N MET A 1 -27.34 -37.47 4.15
CA MET A 1 -26.92 -38.22 5.34
C MET A 1 -25.61 -37.62 5.80
N VAL A 2 -25.60 -36.90 6.94
CA VAL A 2 -24.37 -36.37 7.54
C VAL A 2 -23.99 -37.36 8.63
N ALA A 3 -22.79 -37.91 8.57
CA ALA A 3 -22.30 -38.79 9.61
C ALA A 3 -21.84 -37.95 10.81
N ASN A 4 -22.51 -38.12 11.95
CA ASN A 4 -22.07 -37.58 13.24
C ASN A 4 -21.16 -38.61 13.89
N PHE A 5 -19.85 -38.35 13.89
CA PHE A 5 -18.93 -39.07 14.76
C PHE A 5 -18.40 -38.09 15.80
N SER A 6 -18.76 -38.33 17.06
CA SER A 6 -18.15 -37.70 18.23
C SER A 6 -17.38 -38.80 18.96
N SER A 7 -16.20 -39.10 18.43
CA SER A 7 -15.21 -39.92 19.13
C SER A 7 -13.97 -39.05 19.34
N PRO A 8 -13.28 -39.15 20.48
CA PRO A 8 -12.00 -38.49 20.67
C PRO A 8 -11.02 -38.94 19.59
N ILE A 9 -10.40 -37.98 18.90
CA ILE A 9 -9.25 -38.22 18.04
C ILE A 9 -8.01 -37.85 18.85
N GLU A 10 -7.15 -38.84 19.08
CA GLU A 10 -5.81 -38.60 19.58
C GLU A 10 -4.86 -38.55 18.39
N ILE A 11 -4.13 -37.44 18.26
CA ILE A 11 -3.13 -37.24 17.21
C ILE A 11 -1.76 -37.26 17.88
N PHE A 12 -0.93 -38.22 17.49
CA PHE A 12 0.43 -38.36 17.99
C PHE A 12 1.43 -37.89 16.94
N PHE A 13 2.34 -36.99 17.35
CA PHE A 13 3.46 -36.55 16.54
C PHE A 13 4.75 -37.16 17.11
N GLU A 14 5.46 -37.97 16.32
CA GLU A 14 6.76 -38.52 16.69
C GLU A 14 7.85 -37.79 15.89
N CYS A 15 8.78 -37.11 16.59
CA CYS A 15 9.96 -36.51 15.98
C CYS A 15 11.22 -37.06 16.66
N LYS A 16 12.17 -37.55 15.85
CA LYS A 16 13.46 -38.08 16.35
C LYS A 16 14.43 -36.99 16.82
N ASN A 17 14.13 -35.72 16.55
CA ASN A 17 14.93 -34.57 16.93
C ASN A 17 14.27 -33.83 18.10
N THR A 18 14.97 -33.73 19.24
CA THR A 18 14.46 -33.08 20.47
C THR A 18 14.37 -31.56 20.38
N SER A 19 14.90 -30.96 19.30
CA SER A 19 14.85 -29.51 19.06
C SER A 19 13.82 -29.11 17.99
N ALA A 20 12.93 -30.01 17.58
CA ALA A 20 11.91 -29.71 16.59
C ALA A 20 10.72 -28.97 17.23
N GLU A 21 10.35 -27.83 16.64
CA GLU A 21 9.17 -27.07 17.01
C GLU A 21 8.04 -27.42 16.03
N ILE A 22 6.88 -27.83 16.55
CA ILE A 22 5.72 -28.23 15.74
C ILE A 22 4.64 -27.18 15.94
N TRP A 23 4.34 -26.43 14.89
CA TRP A 23 3.28 -25.43 14.86
C TRP A 23 2.04 -25.98 14.15
N ALA A 24 0.87 -25.71 14.71
CA ALA A 24 -0.42 -26.01 14.09
C ALA A 24 -1.25 -24.72 14.12
N ASP A 25 -1.29 -24.01 12.99
CA ASP A 25 -1.84 -22.65 12.95
C ASP A 25 -3.37 -22.61 13.00
N ASN A 26 -4.04 -23.73 12.68
CA ASN A 26 -5.51 -23.78 12.71
C ASN A 26 -6.04 -25.21 12.91
N VAL A 27 -6.60 -25.49 14.09
CA VAL A 27 -7.29 -26.76 14.40
C VAL A 27 -8.76 -26.47 14.67
N SER A 28 -9.63 -26.70 13.69
CA SER A 28 -11.07 -26.55 13.85
C SER A 28 -11.72 -27.90 14.14
N LEU A 29 -12.18 -28.11 15.38
CA LEU A 29 -12.90 -29.32 15.80
C LEU A 29 -14.31 -29.43 15.18
N GLN A 30 -14.82 -28.33 14.61
CA GLN A 30 -15.91 -28.35 13.64
C GLN A 30 -15.46 -27.69 12.33
N PRO A 31 -15.51 -28.36 11.18
CA PRO A 31 -15.17 -27.74 9.89
C PRO A 31 -16.15 -26.61 9.57
N PHE A 32 -15.65 -25.41 9.27
CA PHE A 32 -16.47 -24.43 8.56
C PHE A 32 -16.92 -25.03 7.23
N THR A 33 -18.17 -24.82 6.87
CA THR A 33 -18.66 -25.18 5.55
C THR A 33 -17.94 -24.37 4.48
N LYS A 34 -17.81 -24.90 3.25
CA LYS A 34 -17.28 -24.16 2.10
C LYS A 34 -17.98 -22.80 1.88
N LYS A 35 -19.26 -22.71 2.26
CA LYS A 35 -20.05 -21.46 2.20
C LYS A 35 -19.61 -20.44 3.25
N GLN A 36 -19.31 -20.88 4.48
CA GLN A 36 -18.77 -20.00 5.52
C GLN A 36 -17.37 -19.51 5.18
N TRP A 37 -16.50 -20.40 4.68
CA TRP A 37 -15.17 -20.03 4.18
C TRP A 37 -15.25 -18.93 3.11
N ARG A 38 -16.11 -19.12 2.11
CA ARG A 38 -16.36 -18.12 1.06
C ARG A 38 -16.92 -16.83 1.63
N SER A 39 -17.90 -16.89 2.54
CA SER A 39 -18.50 -15.70 3.14
C SER A 39 -17.49 -14.84 3.90
N HIS A 40 -16.57 -15.45 4.66
CA HIS A 40 -15.53 -14.70 5.38
C HIS A 40 -14.53 -14.07 4.41
N GLN A 41 -14.15 -14.81 3.37
CA GLN A 41 -13.27 -14.31 2.32
C GLN A 41 -13.92 -13.15 1.55
N ASP A 42 -15.17 -13.30 1.14
CA ASP A 42 -15.96 -12.27 0.44
C ASP A 42 -16.13 -11.02 1.31
N GLN A 43 -16.37 -11.19 2.61
CA GLN A 43 -16.50 -10.06 3.55
C GLN A 43 -15.18 -9.30 3.70
N SER A 44 -14.04 -10.00 3.79
CA SER A 44 -12.71 -9.37 3.87
C SER A 44 -12.39 -8.60 2.59
N ILE A 45 -12.64 -9.23 1.43
CA ILE A 45 -12.45 -8.61 0.11
C ILE A 45 -13.34 -7.38 -0.06
N SER A 46 -14.63 -7.49 0.31
CA SER A 46 -15.59 -6.41 0.19
C SER A 46 -15.21 -5.19 1.04
N LYS A 47 -14.65 -5.38 2.24
CA LYS A 47 -14.19 -4.26 3.07
C LYS A 47 -13.01 -3.51 2.44
N ALA A 48 -12.04 -4.23 1.87
CA ALA A 48 -10.90 -3.61 1.21
C ALA A 48 -11.35 -2.83 -0.04
N GLN A 49 -12.27 -3.38 -0.83
CA GLN A 49 -12.85 -2.71 -1.99
C GLN A 49 -13.59 -1.42 -1.62
N TYR A 50 -14.44 -1.45 -0.60
CA TYR A 50 -15.14 -0.24 -0.17
C TYR A 50 -14.19 0.83 0.38
N LEU A 51 -13.12 0.41 1.06
CA LEU A 51 -12.08 1.34 1.50
C LEU A 51 -11.44 2.04 0.30
N GLU A 52 -11.09 1.30 -0.75
CA GLU A 52 -10.53 1.87 -1.97
C GLU A 52 -11.50 2.86 -2.64
N GLU A 53 -12.76 2.47 -2.82
CA GLU A 53 -13.78 3.31 -3.46
C GLU A 53 -13.98 4.64 -2.73
N ILE A 54 -14.12 4.60 -1.39
CA ILE A 54 -14.33 5.80 -0.57
C ILE A 54 -13.11 6.72 -0.63
N LEU A 55 -11.90 6.15 -0.58
CA LEU A 55 -10.67 6.93 -0.67
C LEU A 55 -10.54 7.60 -2.04
N ARG A 56 -10.82 6.86 -3.13
CA ARG A 56 -10.80 7.39 -4.49
C ARG A 56 -11.87 8.46 -4.70
N GLU A 57 -13.07 8.28 -4.16
CA GLU A 57 -14.13 9.29 -4.21
C GLU A 57 -13.69 10.58 -3.52
N GLY A 58 -13.17 10.49 -2.30
CA GLY A 58 -12.63 11.64 -1.57
C GLY A 58 -11.49 12.32 -2.33
N TYR A 59 -10.55 11.55 -2.86
CA TYR A 59 -9.42 12.06 -3.63
C TYR A 59 -9.83 12.76 -4.93
N SER A 60 -10.89 12.28 -5.58
CA SER A 60 -11.40 12.87 -6.84
C SER A 60 -12.02 14.26 -6.66
N HIS A 61 -12.37 14.65 -5.43
CA HIS A 61 -13.09 15.89 -5.18
C HIS A 61 -12.13 17.09 -5.04
N PRO A 62 -12.20 18.13 -5.89
CA PRO A 62 -11.20 19.23 -5.94
C PRO A 62 -11.14 20.15 -4.70
N ALA A 63 -12.11 20.01 -3.80
CA ALA A 63 -12.14 20.71 -2.51
C ALA A 63 -11.49 19.89 -1.36
N VAL A 64 -11.24 18.60 -1.55
CA VAL A 64 -10.53 17.78 -0.58
C VAL A 64 -9.04 18.10 -0.65
N GLN A 65 -8.47 18.53 0.48
CA GLN A 65 -7.06 18.90 0.58
C GLN A 65 -6.21 17.82 1.26
N GLY A 66 -6.86 16.83 1.88
CA GLY A 66 -6.21 15.72 2.56
C GLY A 66 -7.25 14.76 3.10
N ILE A 67 -6.82 13.51 3.30
CA ILE A 67 -7.63 12.44 3.88
C ILE A 67 -6.90 11.96 5.14
N ILE A 68 -7.59 11.96 6.27
CA ILE A 68 -7.08 11.42 7.54
C ILE A 68 -7.91 10.18 7.86
N MET A 69 -7.24 9.05 8.10
CA MET A 69 -7.89 7.80 8.46
C MET A 69 -7.56 7.40 9.89
N PHE A 70 -8.56 6.90 10.61
CA PHE A 70 -8.35 6.19 11.87
C PHE A 70 -8.21 4.70 11.58
N ALA A 71 -6.97 4.23 11.52
CA ALA A 71 -6.61 2.87 11.14
C ALA A 71 -5.32 2.46 11.84
N GLY A 72 -5.05 1.16 11.95
CA GLY A 72 -3.87 0.67 12.66
C GLY A 72 -3.76 -0.86 12.66
N PRO A 73 -2.74 -1.41 13.34
CA PRO A 73 -2.53 -2.85 13.39
C PRO A 73 -3.49 -3.52 14.38
N GLU A 74 -3.75 -4.82 14.19
CA GLU A 74 -4.56 -5.63 15.09
C GLU A 74 -4.00 -5.61 16.52
N LEU A 75 -2.67 -5.62 16.66
CA LEU A 75 -1.97 -5.54 17.94
C LEU A 75 -2.35 -4.29 18.76
N ALA A 76 -2.72 -3.19 18.10
CA ALA A 76 -3.17 -1.96 18.74
C ALA A 76 -4.69 -1.93 19.02
N GLY A 77 -5.39 -3.05 18.82
CA GLY A 77 -6.82 -3.21 19.08
C GLY A 77 -7.74 -2.82 17.91
N PHE A 78 -7.19 -2.61 16.71
CA PHE A 78 -8.00 -2.30 15.53
C PHE A 78 -8.65 -3.57 14.97
N ASN A 79 -9.98 -3.56 14.81
CA ASN A 79 -10.77 -4.70 14.30
C ASN A 79 -11.73 -4.35 13.14
N VAL A 80 -11.74 -3.10 12.67
CA VAL A 80 -12.58 -2.63 11.54
C VAL A 80 -11.70 -2.23 10.36
N THR A 81 -10.81 -1.25 10.55
CA THR A 81 -9.82 -0.78 9.56
C THR A 81 -8.43 -1.21 10.01
N THR A 82 -8.26 -2.52 10.11
CA THR A 82 -6.99 -3.15 10.47
C THR A 82 -6.10 -3.14 9.24
N LEU A 83 -4.99 -2.40 9.26
CA LEU A 83 -4.07 -2.33 8.10
C LEU A 83 -3.03 -3.44 8.13
N ALA A 84 -2.58 -3.82 9.33
CA ALA A 84 -1.65 -4.94 9.53
C ALA A 84 -2.18 -5.88 10.61
N ASP A 85 -1.88 -7.17 10.51
CA ASP A 85 -2.28 -8.18 11.48
C ASP A 85 -1.43 -8.12 12.77
N ILE A 86 -1.60 -9.11 13.67
CA ILE A 86 -0.85 -9.18 14.93
C ILE A 86 0.66 -9.33 14.74
N ASN A 87 1.10 -9.86 13.60
CA ASN A 87 2.50 -10.05 13.23
C ASN A 87 3.07 -8.87 12.43
N PHE A 88 2.28 -7.80 12.24
CA PHE A 88 2.59 -6.69 11.35
C PHE A 88 2.69 -7.08 9.87
N GLU A 89 2.05 -8.19 9.47
CA GLU A 89 1.87 -8.50 8.05
C GLU A 89 0.70 -7.71 7.48
N ASN A 90 0.80 -7.36 6.19
CA ASN A 90 -0.17 -6.48 5.57
C ASN A 90 -1.51 -7.20 5.34
N THR A 91 -2.60 -6.55 5.71
CA THR A 91 -3.96 -7.06 5.45
C THR A 91 -4.43 -6.64 4.05
N PRO A 92 -5.55 -7.19 3.51
CA PRO A 92 -6.14 -6.70 2.27
C PRO A 92 -6.43 -5.19 2.28
N ALA A 93 -6.84 -4.61 3.42
CA ALA A 93 -7.08 -3.18 3.54
C ALA A 93 -5.76 -2.37 3.56
N GLY A 94 -4.73 -2.91 4.20
CA GLY A 94 -3.40 -2.29 4.22
C GLY A 94 -2.75 -2.29 2.83
N TYR A 95 -2.89 -3.37 2.06
CA TYR A 95 -2.44 -3.40 0.65
C TYR A 95 -3.12 -2.31 -0.20
N VAL A 96 -4.43 -2.12 -0.06
CA VAL A 96 -5.15 -1.03 -0.74
C VAL A 96 -4.56 0.33 -0.37
N VAL A 97 -4.33 0.60 0.91
CA VAL A 97 -3.78 1.88 1.36
C VAL A 97 -2.36 2.09 0.83
N ASP A 98 -1.52 1.07 0.85
CA ASP A 98 -0.15 1.14 0.33
C ASP A 98 -0.13 1.41 -1.19
N GLU A 99 -0.98 0.73 -1.95
CA GLU A 99 -1.13 0.94 -3.40
C GLU A 99 -1.59 2.37 -3.71
N LEU A 100 -2.59 2.88 -2.98
CA LEU A 100 -3.07 4.26 -3.16
C LEU A 100 -2.02 5.31 -2.79
N ILE A 101 -1.23 5.09 -1.71
CA ILE A 101 -0.13 5.98 -1.35
C ILE A 101 0.95 5.97 -2.43
N GLN A 102 1.25 4.81 -3.01
CA GLN A 102 2.20 4.69 -4.10
C GLN A 102 1.69 5.40 -5.37
N GLU A 103 0.41 5.24 -5.71
CA GLU A 103 -0.24 5.88 -6.86
C GLU A 103 -0.33 7.40 -6.69
N TRP A 104 -0.70 7.89 -5.51
CA TRP A 104 -0.88 9.31 -5.20
C TRP A 104 0.40 9.98 -4.71
N ASN A 105 1.52 9.52 -5.25
CA ASN A 105 2.83 10.09 -5.02
C ASN A 105 3.52 10.26 -6.37
N SER A 106 4.24 11.37 -6.55
CA SER A 106 5.00 11.61 -7.77
C SER A 106 6.21 10.70 -7.89
N GLY A 107 6.64 10.08 -6.77
CA GLY A 107 7.79 9.21 -6.72
C GLY A 107 9.09 9.91 -7.15
N THR A 108 10.13 9.11 -7.39
CA THR A 108 11.32 9.58 -8.09
C THR A 108 11.06 9.53 -9.59
N LEU A 109 11.01 10.70 -10.23
CA LEU A 109 10.83 10.80 -11.67
C LEU A 109 12.18 11.02 -12.36
N GLU A 110 12.67 9.98 -13.04
CA GLU A 110 13.83 10.09 -13.93
C GLU A 110 13.36 10.25 -15.38
N THR A 111 13.80 11.32 -16.02
CA THR A 111 13.31 11.69 -17.34
C THR A 111 14.34 12.53 -18.08
N ARG A 112 14.14 12.73 -19.38
CA ARG A 112 15.04 13.45 -20.28
C ARG A 112 14.27 14.49 -21.07
N THR A 113 14.92 15.62 -21.32
CA THR A 113 14.38 16.65 -22.19
C THR A 113 14.24 16.16 -23.62
N ASP A 114 13.32 16.74 -24.36
CA ASP A 114 13.14 16.54 -25.79
C ASP A 114 14.33 17.09 -26.61
N ASN A 115 14.23 17.00 -27.94
CA ASN A 115 15.26 17.50 -28.86
C ASN A 115 15.41 19.03 -28.88
N LYS A 116 14.53 19.76 -28.19
CA LYS A 116 14.57 21.21 -28.03
C LYS A 116 14.98 21.62 -26.61
N GLY A 117 15.24 20.67 -25.72
CA GLY A 117 15.64 20.92 -24.33
C GLY A 117 14.47 21.16 -23.37
N PHE A 118 13.24 20.83 -23.76
CA PHE A 118 12.05 20.99 -22.92
C PHE A 118 11.57 19.68 -22.33
N ILE A 119 10.86 19.77 -21.20
CA ILE A 119 10.12 18.67 -20.62
C ILE A 119 8.86 19.18 -19.93
N ASP A 120 7.74 18.52 -20.20
CA ASP A 120 6.47 18.75 -19.52
C ASP A 120 6.24 17.67 -18.46
N LEU A 121 6.00 18.09 -17.22
CA LEU A 121 5.80 17.21 -16.06
C LEU A 121 4.49 17.56 -15.36
N SER A 122 3.74 16.53 -14.98
CA SER A 122 2.62 16.65 -14.04
C SER A 122 3.08 16.14 -12.68
N LEU A 123 3.16 17.05 -11.70
CA LEU A 123 3.60 16.76 -10.33
C LEU A 123 2.44 17.02 -9.37
N PHE A 124 2.40 16.26 -8.27
CA PHE A 124 1.50 16.59 -7.17
C PHE A 124 1.94 17.87 -6.45
N HIS A 125 1.06 18.43 -5.62
CA HIS A 125 1.48 19.53 -4.75
C HIS A 125 2.53 19.03 -3.75
N GLY A 126 3.63 19.76 -3.62
CA GLY A 126 4.73 19.33 -2.77
C GLY A 126 6.00 20.15 -2.95
N ASP A 127 6.99 19.79 -2.15
CA ASP A 127 8.35 20.33 -2.21
C ASP A 127 9.28 19.28 -2.84
N TYR A 128 9.93 19.63 -3.94
CA TYR A 128 10.75 18.75 -4.76
C TYR A 128 12.20 19.23 -4.79
N GLY A 129 13.14 18.29 -4.70
CA GLY A 129 14.53 18.51 -5.08
C GLY A 129 14.74 18.09 -6.53
N VAL A 130 15.07 19.04 -7.41
CA VAL A 130 15.30 18.78 -8.83
C VAL A 130 16.81 18.74 -9.09
N THR A 131 17.30 17.64 -9.63
CA THR A 131 18.69 17.51 -10.08
C THR A 131 18.72 17.39 -11.60
N VAL A 132 19.42 18.30 -12.27
CA VAL A 132 19.65 18.23 -13.71
C VAL A 132 21.10 17.85 -13.94
N LYS A 133 21.33 16.76 -14.67
CA LYS A 133 22.67 16.26 -15.02
C LYS A 133 22.92 16.50 -16.50
N HIS A 134 24.08 17.04 -16.83
CA HIS A 134 24.50 17.11 -18.22
C HIS A 134 24.87 15.69 -18.69
N PRO A 135 24.46 15.27 -19.90
CA PRO A 135 24.60 13.87 -20.30
C PRO A 135 26.05 13.46 -20.64
N LEU A 136 26.93 14.43 -20.88
CA LEU A 136 28.30 14.19 -21.36
C LEU A 136 29.38 14.74 -20.44
N THR A 137 29.03 15.72 -19.61
CA THR A 137 29.92 16.25 -18.58
C THR A 137 29.35 15.78 -17.26
N ASN A 138 30.17 15.33 -16.32
CA ASN A 138 29.70 14.97 -14.98
C ASN A 138 29.18 16.19 -14.17
N SER A 139 28.92 17.32 -14.85
CA SER A 139 28.30 18.52 -14.31
C SER A 139 26.83 18.26 -13.99
N SER A 140 26.41 18.81 -12.85
CA SER A 140 25.01 18.79 -12.45
C SER A 140 24.65 20.07 -11.71
N ALA A 141 23.38 20.45 -11.79
CA ALA A 141 22.80 21.53 -11.02
C ALA A 141 21.64 20.98 -10.20
N THR A 142 21.47 21.48 -8.97
CA THR A 142 20.36 21.10 -8.09
C THR A 142 19.58 22.34 -7.69
N MET A 143 18.25 22.23 -7.63
CA MET A 143 17.37 23.29 -7.14
C MET A 143 16.19 22.73 -6.35
N SER A 144 15.51 23.59 -5.60
CA SER A 144 14.25 23.26 -4.94
C SER A 144 13.07 23.83 -5.73
N LEU A 145 12.06 23.01 -5.95
CA LEU A 145 10.81 23.36 -6.63
C LEU A 145 9.62 23.12 -5.70
N ARG A 146 8.85 24.17 -5.43
CA ARG A 146 7.57 24.07 -4.70
C ARG A 146 6.40 24.12 -5.68
N VAL A 147 5.62 23.05 -5.74
CA VAL A 147 4.41 22.94 -6.58
C VAL A 147 3.18 23.18 -5.70
N THR A 148 2.38 24.18 -6.06
CA THR A 148 1.25 24.65 -5.24
C THR A 148 0.05 24.99 -6.12
N LYS A 149 -1.14 24.96 -5.53
CA LYS A 149 -2.40 25.21 -6.23
C LYS A 149 -2.48 26.62 -6.83
N ASP A 150 -1.85 27.61 -6.21
CA ASP A 150 -1.84 29.01 -6.68
C ASP A 150 -0.93 29.25 -7.89
N LYS A 151 -0.03 28.32 -8.19
CA LYS A 151 0.90 28.39 -9.34
C LYS A 151 0.85 27.09 -10.15
N PRO A 152 -0.23 26.85 -10.91
CA PRO A 152 -0.42 25.60 -11.64
C PRO A 152 0.55 25.41 -12.81
N GLN A 153 1.23 26.47 -13.26
CA GLN A 153 2.23 26.41 -14.32
C GLN A 153 3.45 27.26 -13.95
N SER A 154 4.63 26.65 -13.98
CA SER A 154 5.90 27.32 -13.73
C SER A 154 6.92 26.92 -14.80
N ASN A 155 7.40 27.91 -15.57
CA ASN A 155 8.55 27.72 -16.43
C ASN A 155 9.82 27.87 -15.59
N ILE A 156 10.63 26.82 -15.53
CA ILE A 156 11.86 26.78 -14.74
C ILE A 156 13.02 26.66 -15.70
N HIS A 157 13.92 27.63 -15.67
CA HIS A 157 15.15 27.61 -16.44
C HIS A 157 16.30 27.14 -15.55
N VAL A 158 16.95 26.06 -15.95
CA VAL A 158 18.14 25.53 -15.27
C VAL A 158 19.35 25.76 -16.16
N LEU A 159 20.34 26.46 -15.63
CA LEU A 159 21.64 26.64 -16.28
C LEU A 159 22.62 25.65 -15.66
N ILE A 160 23.32 24.90 -16.50
CA ILE A 160 24.44 24.06 -16.08
C ILE A 160 25.70 24.67 -16.68
N ASP A 161 26.60 25.12 -15.82
CA ASP A 161 27.92 25.52 -16.26
C ASP A 161 28.69 24.28 -16.73
N THR A 162 29.02 24.27 -18.02
CA THR A 162 29.80 23.23 -18.72
C THR A 162 31.26 23.60 -18.85
#